data_AF-A0A966PVD3-F1
#
_entry.id   AF-A0A966PVD3-F1
#
_cell.length_a   1.000
_cell.length_b   1.000
_cell.length_c   1.000
_cell.angle_alpha   90.00
_cell.angle_beta   90.00
_cell.angle_gamma   90.00
#
_symmetry.space_group_name_H-M   'P 1'
#
loop_
_entity.id
_entity.type
_entity.pdbx_description
1 polymer ?
#
loop_
_entity_poly.entity_id
_entity_poly.type
_entity_poly.pdbx_seq_one_letter_code
_entity_poly.pdbx_strand_id
1 'polypeptide(L)'
;MIVHRFRMGDVEDAQIYAAGPIMKWQDSDAGAWVMEHALQTPVFKTGINSPDGYIGYTVTIEADFTPEDEVYFHLRWGDELVSHSRDWDTI
;
A
#
# COMPACT_ATOMS: atom_id res chain seq x y z
N MET A 1 -2.25 7.44 -6.91
CA MET A 1 -2.95 6.13 -6.81
C MET A 1 -2.44 5.34 -5.61
N ILE A 2 -3.27 4.53 -4.94
CA ILE A 2 -2.79 3.58 -3.90
C ILE A 2 -2.15 2.38 -4.60
N VAL A 3 -0.88 2.12 -4.30
CA VAL A 3 -0.09 1.04 -4.91
C VAL A 3 0.18 -0.12 -3.96
N HIS A 4 -0.02 0.10 -2.65
CA HIS A 4 0.10 -0.94 -1.65
C HIS A 4 -0.66 -0.54 -0.38
N ARG A 5 -1.19 -1.53 0.33
CA ARG A 5 -1.84 -1.35 1.63
C ARG A 5 -1.57 -2.55 2.51
N PHE A 6 -1.25 -2.31 3.77
CA PHE A 6 -1.14 -3.35 4.78
C PHE A 6 -1.65 -2.87 6.13
N ARG A 7 -2.00 -3.82 7.00
CA ARG A 7 -2.41 -3.57 8.38
C ARG A 7 -1.27 -3.83 9.32
N MET A 8 -1.33 -3.15 10.45
CA MET A 8 -0.40 -3.30 11.54
C MET A 8 -1.21 -3.25 12.84
N GLY A 9 -0.84 -4.13 13.78
CA GLY A 9 -1.46 -4.15 15.09
C GLY A 9 -1.29 -2.81 15.81
N ASP A 10 -1.95 -2.69 16.95
CA ASP A 10 -1.76 -1.54 17.84
C ASP A 10 -0.32 -1.56 18.38
N VAL A 11 0.53 -0.71 17.80
CA VAL A 11 1.96 -0.59 18.11
C VAL A 11 2.25 0.82 18.58
N GLU A 12 3.26 0.96 19.43
CA GLU A 12 3.65 2.25 20.02
C GLU A 12 3.98 3.31 18.95
N ASP A 13 4.77 2.95 17.93
CA ASP A 13 5.22 3.87 16.87
C ASP A 13 5.01 3.28 15.47
N ALA A 14 3.79 3.43 14.95
CA ALA A 14 3.40 2.88 13.66
C ALA A 14 4.34 3.25 12.51
N GLN A 15 4.81 4.50 12.45
CA GLN A 15 5.69 4.96 11.38
C GLN A 15 7.04 4.23 11.36
N ILE A 16 7.58 3.89 12.54
CA ILE A 16 8.85 3.16 12.66
C ILE A 16 8.65 1.70 12.26
N TYR A 17 7.60 1.06 12.79
CA TYR A 17 7.31 -0.34 12.50
C TYR A 17 6.92 -0.58 11.04
N ALA A 18 6.34 0.42 10.36
CA ALA A 18 6.04 0.36 8.94
C ALA A 18 7.28 0.23 8.05
N ALA A 19 8.47 0.64 8.51
CA ALA A 19 9.69 0.63 7.70
C ALA A 19 10.07 -0.77 7.20
N GLY A 20 9.94 -1.80 8.04
CA GLY A 20 10.26 -3.18 7.67
C GLY A 20 9.35 -3.72 6.55
N PRO A 21 8.01 -3.69 6.72
CA PRO A 21 7.07 -4.05 5.66
C PRO A 21 7.22 -3.21 4.39
N ILE A 22 7.46 -1.90 4.50
CA ILE A 22 7.69 -1.03 3.34
C ILE A 22 8.94 -1.47 2.58
N MET A 23 10.05 -1.74 3.26
CA MET A 23 11.29 -2.19 2.61
C MET A 23 11.08 -3.54 1.91
N LYS A 24 10.38 -4.47 2.56
CA LYS A 24 10.01 -5.76 1.94
C LYS A 24 9.12 -5.57 0.71
N TRP A 25 8.19 -4.62 0.73
CA TRP A 25 7.38 -4.28 -0.43
C TRP A 25 8.22 -3.65 -1.54
N GLN A 26 9.15 -2.75 -1.22
CA GLN A 26 10.06 -2.15 -2.20
C GLN A 26 10.87 -3.20 -2.96
N ASP A 27 11.27 -4.28 -2.28
CA ASP A 27 12.00 -5.40 -2.90
C ASP A 27 11.09 -6.38 -3.69
N SER A 28 9.77 -6.20 -3.64
CA SER A 28 8.82 -6.99 -4.45
C SER A 28 8.80 -6.52 -5.91
N ASP A 29 8.33 -7.37 -6.82
CA ASP A 29 8.19 -7.02 -8.24
C ASP A 29 7.28 -5.79 -8.46
N ALA A 30 6.18 -5.67 -7.70
CA ALA A 30 5.33 -4.48 -7.72
C ALA A 30 6.05 -3.24 -7.18
N GLY A 31 6.70 -3.36 -6.01
CA GLY A 31 7.38 -2.23 -5.39
C GLY A 31 8.55 -1.72 -6.22
N ALA A 32 9.38 -2.61 -6.74
CA ALA A 32 10.50 -2.27 -7.60
C ALA A 32 10.03 -1.51 -8.85
N TRP A 33 9.00 -2.02 -9.53
CA TRP A 33 8.43 -1.36 -10.69
C TRP A 33 7.88 0.04 -10.36
N VAL A 34 7.15 0.17 -9.25
CA VAL A 34 6.61 1.46 -8.80
C VAL A 34 7.73 2.46 -8.50
N MET A 35 8.81 2.03 -7.85
CA MET A 35 9.95 2.90 -7.53
C MET A 35 10.66 3.43 -8.78
N GLU A 36 10.62 2.69 -9.89
CA GLU A 36 11.23 3.09 -11.18
C GLU A 36 10.32 3.99 -12.02
N HIS A 37 9.00 3.81 -11.96
CA HIS A 37 8.03 4.45 -12.86
C HIS A 37 7.24 5.59 -12.21
N ALA A 38 7.30 5.74 -10.88
CA ALA A 38 6.63 6.85 -10.21
C ALA A 38 7.26 8.20 -10.60
N LEU A 39 6.40 9.18 -10.87
CA LEU A 39 6.81 10.56 -11.19
C LEU A 39 7.53 11.25 -10.04
N GLN A 40 7.27 10.80 -8.82
CA GLN A 40 7.93 11.24 -7.59
C GLN A 40 8.07 10.07 -6.62
N THR A 41 8.94 10.23 -5.62
CA THR A 41 9.10 9.24 -4.56
C THR A 41 7.74 8.90 -3.93
N PRO A 42 7.34 7.62 -3.90
CA PRO A 42 6.09 7.21 -3.28
C PRO A 42 6.02 7.65 -1.81
N VAL A 43 4.82 8.04 -1.38
CA VAL A 43 4.56 8.52 -0.02
C VAL A 43 3.75 7.46 0.71
N PHE A 44 4.18 7.10 1.92
CA PHE A 44 3.37 6.27 2.80
C PHE A 44 2.60 7.14 3.80
N LYS A 45 1.40 6.68 4.17
CA LYS A 45 0.54 7.32 5.17
C LYS A 45 0.07 6.28 6.16
N THR A 46 -0.08 6.70 7.41
CA THR A 46 -0.63 5.88 8.49
C THR A 46 -2.02 6.40 8.86
N GLY A 47 -3.02 5.52 8.81
CA GLY A 47 -4.37 5.77 9.30
C GLY A 47 -4.67 4.91 10.53
N ILE A 48 -5.57 5.37 11.38
CA ILE A 48 -6.07 4.66 12.57
C ILE A 48 -7.56 4.38 12.35
N ASN A 49 -8.09 3.32 12.97
CA ASN A 49 -9.53 2.98 12.94
C ASN A 49 -10.05 2.88 11.52
N SER A 50 -9.63 1.80 10.84
CA SER A 50 -9.98 1.64 9.43
C SER A 50 -11.52 1.53 9.29
N PRO A 51 -12.11 1.98 8.17
CA PRO A 51 -13.57 2.09 8.02
C PRO A 51 -14.34 0.77 8.25
N ASP A 52 -13.65 -0.36 8.11
CA ASP A 52 -14.12 -1.72 8.34
C ASP A 52 -14.08 -2.15 9.83
N GLY A 53 -13.84 -1.23 10.76
CA GLY A 53 -13.83 -1.52 12.20
C GLY A 53 -12.53 -2.13 12.73
N TYR A 54 -11.47 -2.20 11.91
CA TYR A 54 -10.16 -2.65 12.37
C TYR A 54 -9.56 -1.70 13.40
N ILE A 55 -9.24 -2.27 14.57
CA ILE A 55 -8.57 -1.59 15.67
C ILE A 55 -7.06 -1.81 15.51
N GLY A 56 -6.34 -0.73 15.21
CA GLY A 56 -4.91 -0.73 14.89
C GLY A 56 -4.60 0.31 13.81
N TYR A 57 -3.49 0.10 13.11
CA TYR A 57 -3.02 1.02 12.07
C TYR A 57 -3.18 0.40 10.67
N THR A 58 -3.62 1.20 9.72
CA THR A 58 -3.52 0.91 8.29
C THR A 58 -2.40 1.75 7.69
N VAL A 59 -1.50 1.14 6.94
CA VAL A 59 -0.50 1.85 6.16
C VAL A 59 -0.88 1.77 4.68
N THR A 60 -0.94 2.92 4.02
CA THR A 60 -1.12 3.01 2.58
C THR A 60 0.12 3.60 1.93
N ILE A 61 0.51 3.08 0.79
CA ILE A 61 1.55 3.64 -0.06
C ILE A 61 0.89 4.20 -1.30
N GLU A 62 1.17 5.47 -1.58
CA GLU A 62 0.64 6.19 -2.73
C GLU A 62 1.78 6.61 -3.65
N ALA A 63 1.55 6.47 -4.95
CA ALA A 63 2.46 6.92 -5.99
C ALA A 63 1.68 7.67 -7.06
N ASP A 64 2.35 8.61 -7.71
CA ASP A 64 1.83 9.35 -8.85
C ASP A 64 2.51 8.86 -10.13
N PHE A 65 1.71 8.62 -11.16
CA PHE A 65 2.13 8.03 -12.43
C PHE A 65 1.68 8.88 -13.61
N THR A 66 2.22 8.57 -14.78
CA THR A 66 1.56 8.93 -16.04
C THR A 66 0.25 8.15 -16.18
N PRO A 67 -0.72 8.63 -16.98
CA PRO A 67 -1.94 7.86 -17.25
C PRO A 67 -1.68 6.47 -17.82
N GLU A 68 -0.65 6.33 -18.67
CA GLU A 68 -0.25 5.06 -19.27
C GLU A 68 0.28 4.07 -18.22
N ASP A 69 1.16 4.54 -17.34
CA ASP A 69 1.74 3.73 -16.26
C ASP A 69 0.69 3.37 -15.21
N GLU A 70 -0.26 4.27 -14.90
CA GLU A 70 -1.37 4.00 -13.99
C GLU A 70 -2.25 2.84 -14.51
N VAL A 71 -2.59 2.87 -15.80
CA VAL A 71 -3.34 1.79 -16.45
C VAL A 71 -2.54 0.49 -16.46
N TYR A 72 -1.25 0.54 -16.80
CA TYR A 72 -0.39 -0.64 -16.81
C TYR A 72 -0.31 -1.29 -15.42
N PHE A 73 -0.08 -0.48 -14.39
CA PHE A 73 0.00 -0.93 -13.01
C PHE A 73 -1.33 -1.58 -12.58
N HIS A 74 -2.45 -0.94 -12.88
CA HIS A 74 -3.77 -1.49 -12.57
C HIS A 74 -4.05 -2.82 -13.28
N LEU A 75 -3.63 -2.99 -14.54
CA LEU A 75 -3.82 -4.25 -15.27
C LEU A 75 -2.96 -5.39 -14.72
N ARG A 76 -1.76 -5.09 -14.20
CA ARG A 76 -0.82 -6.11 -13.72
C ARG A 76 -1.05 -6.49 -12.26
N TRP A 77 -1.40 -5.53 -11.40
CA TRP A 77 -1.51 -5.72 -9.95
C TRP A 77 -2.82 -5.21 -9.33
N GLY A 78 -3.78 -4.71 -10.13
CA GLY A 78 -5.04 -4.17 -9.62
C GLY A 78 -5.86 -5.18 -8.82
N ASP A 79 -5.88 -6.45 -9.25
CA ASP A 79 -6.58 -7.52 -8.54
C ASP A 79 -5.94 -7.85 -7.17
N GLU A 80 -4.63 -7.70 -7.03
CA GLU A 80 -3.93 -7.91 -5.76
C GLU A 80 -4.30 -6.82 -4.73
N LEU A 81 -4.51 -5.59 -5.19
CA LEU A 81 -4.98 -4.48 -4.35
C LEU A 81 -6.44 -4.66 -3.92
N VAL A 82 -7.28 -5.19 -4.81
CA VAL A 82 -8.70 -5.42 -4.53
C VAL A 82 -8.90 -6.66 -3.65
N SER A 83 -8.16 -7.74 -3.87
CA SER A 83 -8.22 -8.94 -3.01
C SER A 83 -7.80 -8.61 -1.57
N HIS A 84 -6.68 -7.92 -1.39
CA HIS A 84 -6.26 -7.38 -0.10
C HIS A 84 -7.20 -6.30 0.47
N SER A 85 -8.24 -5.86 -0.24
CA SER A 85 -9.33 -5.06 0.34
C SER A 85 -10.51 -5.94 0.74
N ARG A 86 -10.97 -6.82 -0.17
CA ARG A 86 -12.14 -7.67 0.01
C ARG A 86 -11.99 -8.74 1.08
N ASP A 87 -10.77 -9.24 1.29
CA ASP A 87 -10.49 -10.24 2.32
C ASP A 87 -10.77 -9.72 3.73
N TRP A 88 -10.93 -8.39 3.91
CA TRP A 88 -11.24 -7.77 5.20
C TRP A 88 -12.69 -7.32 5.36
N ASP A 89 -13.49 -7.26 4.28
CA ASP A 89 -14.92 -6.94 4.35
C ASP A 89 -15.78 -8.14 4.82
N THR A 90 -15.16 -9.27 5.18
CA THR A 90 -15.85 -10.54 5.49
C THR A 90 -15.69 -11.00 6.96
N ILE A 91 -15.46 -10.07 7.90
CA ILE A 91 -15.49 -10.35 9.35
C ILE A 91 -16.38 -9.38 10.11
#